data_AF-A0A7K2NX67-F1
#
_entry.id   AF-A0A7K2NX67-F1
#
_cell.length_a   1.000
_cell.length_b   1.000
_cell.length_c   1.000
_cell.angle_alpha   90.00
_cell.angle_beta   90.00
_cell.angle_gamma   90.00
#
_symmetry.space_group_name_H-M   'P 1'
#
loop_
_entity.id
_entity.type
_entity.pdbx_description
1 polymer ?
#
loop_
_entity_poly.entity_id
_entity_poly.type
_entity_poly.pdbx_seq_one_letter_code
_entity_poly.pdbx_strand_id
1 'polypeptide(L)'
;GIEAATSMVVLRNALRGLAVTGAGPGQLLSWLNIVAHHLTGGVTATAVCGLYDPARRTLRWARAGHLPPVLVRGPGAEPLPLVRGMLLGAVAETAYEEAEAELAAGDTLLMYTDGLIERRDRPVEEALAQLLSTVRPTPNTLD
;
A
#
# COMPACT_ATOMS: atom_id res chain seq x y z
N GLY A 1 13.01 6.97 13.86
CA GLY A 1 13.41 6.75 15.27
C GLY A 1 13.32 5.27 15.60
N ILE A 2 13.97 4.83 16.69
CA ILE A 2 13.98 3.42 17.11
C ILE A 2 12.54 2.88 17.31
N GLU A 3 11.65 3.67 17.93
CA GLU A 3 10.24 3.28 18.16
C GLU A 3 9.45 3.01 16.88
N ALA A 4 9.62 3.85 15.84
CA ALA A 4 8.98 3.65 14.54
C ALA A 4 9.51 2.39 13.85
N ALA A 5 10.81 2.11 13.96
CA ALA A 5 11.42 0.89 13.42
C ALA A 5 10.89 -0.37 14.12
N THR A 6 10.81 -0.35 15.45
CA THR A 6 10.22 -1.44 16.25
C THR A 6 8.75 -1.67 15.88
N SER A 7 7.96 -0.59 15.78
CA SER A 7 6.54 -0.67 15.38
C SER A 7 6.37 -1.26 13.99
N MET A 8 7.19 -0.86 13.02
CA MET A 8 7.17 -1.43 11.67
C MET A 8 7.48 -2.93 11.66
N VAL A 9 8.46 -3.38 12.46
CA VAL A 9 8.77 -4.82 12.60
C VAL A 9 7.57 -5.60 13.15
N VAL A 10 6.88 -5.05 14.16
CA VAL A 10 5.66 -5.67 14.71
C VAL A 10 4.58 -5.76 13.65
N LEU A 11 4.24 -4.65 12.98
CA LEU A 11 3.17 -4.61 11.97
C LEU A 11 3.48 -5.51 10.78
N ARG A 12 4.71 -5.51 10.27
CA ARG A 12 5.11 -6.36 9.15
C ARG A 12 4.99 -7.84 9.48
N ASN A 13 5.41 -8.26 10.68
CA ASN A 13 5.30 -9.66 11.08
C ASN A 13 3.86 -10.07 11.38
N ALA A 14 3.06 -9.19 11.98
CA ALA A 14 1.63 -9.40 12.16
C ALA A 14 0.92 -9.61 10.82
N LEU A 15 1.15 -8.72 9.84
CA LEU A 15 0.57 -8.85 8.50
C LEU A 15 0.96 -10.17 7.82
N ARG A 16 2.22 -10.60 7.96
CA ARG A 16 2.68 -11.91 7.44
C ARG A 16 1.93 -13.08 8.08
N GLY A 17 1.71 -13.05 9.39
CA GLY A 17 0.92 -14.07 10.09
C GLY A 17 -0.54 -14.06 9.64
N LEU A 18 -1.14 -12.87 9.54
CA LEU A 18 -2.53 -12.70 9.09
C LEU A 18 -2.73 -13.17 7.64
N ALA A 19 -1.72 -13.01 6.77
CA ALA A 19 -1.82 -13.43 5.37
C ALA A 19 -2.09 -14.94 5.21
N VAL A 20 -1.71 -15.78 6.17
CA VAL A 20 -1.96 -17.23 6.17
C VAL A 20 -3.46 -17.57 6.25
N THR A 21 -4.29 -16.65 6.73
CA THR A 21 -5.76 -16.84 6.82
C THR A 21 -6.46 -16.92 5.47
N GLY A 22 -5.83 -16.41 4.39
CA GLY A 22 -6.45 -16.28 3.07
C GLY A 22 -7.51 -15.16 2.98
N ALA A 23 -7.62 -14.30 3.99
CA ALA A 23 -8.56 -13.19 3.99
C ALA A 23 -8.20 -12.12 2.95
N GLY A 24 -9.19 -11.31 2.56
CA GLY A 24 -9.02 -10.17 1.66
C GLY A 24 -8.18 -9.03 2.25
N PRO A 25 -7.62 -8.14 1.41
CA PRO A 25 -6.74 -7.06 1.86
C PRO A 25 -7.40 -6.10 2.85
N GLY A 26 -8.69 -5.81 2.72
CA GLY A 26 -9.44 -4.95 3.65
C GLY A 26 -9.55 -5.61 5.03
N GLN A 27 -9.88 -6.90 5.07
CA GLN A 27 -9.93 -7.66 6.32
C GLN A 27 -8.55 -7.80 6.99
N LEU A 28 -7.50 -8.03 6.20
CA LEU A 28 -6.12 -8.06 6.69
C LEU A 28 -5.73 -6.71 7.31
N LEU A 29 -6.10 -5.59 6.68
CA LEU A 29 -5.87 -4.26 7.24
C LEU A 29 -6.70 -4.00 8.50
N SER A 30 -7.94 -4.47 8.59
CA SER A 30 -8.75 -4.35 9.82
C SER A 30 -8.10 -5.08 11.00
N TRP A 31 -7.59 -6.31 10.80
CA TRP A 31 -6.87 -7.00 11.86
C TRP A 31 -5.52 -6.36 12.18
N LEU A 32 -4.79 -5.90 11.17
CA LEU A 32 -3.55 -5.18 11.36
C LEU A 32 -3.77 -3.87 12.12
N ASN A 33 -4.90 -3.20 11.92
CA ASN A 33 -5.30 -1.99 12.64
C ASN A 33 -5.54 -2.27 14.13
N ILE A 34 -6.16 -3.40 14.47
CA ILE A 34 -6.31 -3.84 15.87
C ILE A 34 -4.92 -4.05 16.50
N VAL A 35 -4.00 -4.70 15.77
CA VAL A 35 -2.62 -4.91 16.23
C VAL A 35 -1.92 -3.57 16.46
N ALA A 36 -2.01 -2.64 15.51
CA ALA A 36 -1.45 -1.29 15.66
C ALA A 36 -2.03 -0.59 16.89
N HIS A 37 -3.36 -0.55 17.01
CA HIS A 37 -4.03 0.15 18.09
C HIS A 37 -3.61 -0.33 19.49
N HIS A 38 -3.39 -1.63 19.67
CA HIS A 38 -3.10 -2.22 20.99
C HIS A 38 -1.60 -2.45 21.26
N LEU A 39 -0.78 -2.72 20.23
CA LEU A 39 0.60 -3.20 20.42
C LEU A 39 1.67 -2.16 20.06
N THR A 40 1.33 -1.04 19.41
CA THR A 40 2.31 0.00 19.05
C THR A 40 2.20 1.25 19.91
N GLY A 41 1.55 1.19 21.08
CA GLY A 41 1.48 2.30 22.02
C GLY A 41 0.77 3.54 21.47
N GLY A 42 -0.20 3.36 20.56
CA GLY A 42 -0.93 4.46 19.91
C GLY A 42 -0.21 5.08 18.71
N VAL A 43 0.90 4.49 18.22
CA VAL A 43 1.55 4.93 16.98
C VAL A 43 0.64 4.66 15.78
N THR A 44 0.45 5.68 14.95
CA THR A 44 -0.25 5.55 13.67
C THR A 44 0.69 5.20 12.53
N ALA A 45 0.23 4.44 11.55
CA ALA A 45 1.01 4.08 10.37
C ALA A 45 0.17 4.07 9.08
N THR A 46 0.84 4.31 7.95
CA THR A 46 0.28 4.10 6.62
C THR A 46 0.59 2.68 6.12
N ALA A 47 -0.29 2.12 5.28
CA ALA A 47 -0.06 0.83 4.62
C ALA A 47 -0.85 0.71 3.32
N VAL A 48 -0.35 -0.14 2.42
CA VAL A 48 -1.11 -0.68 1.29
C VAL A 48 -1.00 -2.21 1.36
N CYS A 49 -2.12 -2.90 1.21
CA CYS A 49 -2.18 -4.35 1.13
C CYS A 49 -2.78 -4.76 -0.20
N GLY A 50 -2.15 -5.72 -0.88
CA GLY A 50 -2.60 -6.21 -2.18
C GLY A 50 -2.43 -7.73 -2.27
N LEU A 51 -3.42 -8.39 -2.88
CA LEU A 51 -3.42 -9.80 -3.21
C LEU A 51 -3.61 -9.93 -4.73
N TYR A 52 -2.62 -10.51 -5.40
CA TYR A 52 -2.64 -10.69 -6.84
C TYR A 52 -2.96 -12.13 -7.20
N ASP A 53 -3.99 -12.31 -8.03
CA ASP A 53 -4.35 -13.59 -8.65
C ASP A 53 -3.71 -13.64 -10.05
N PRO A 54 -2.65 -14.44 -10.27
CA PRO A 54 -1.98 -14.52 -11.57
C PRO A 54 -2.80 -15.24 -12.64
N ALA A 55 -3.76 -16.09 -12.26
CA ALA A 55 -4.62 -16.79 -13.21
C ALA A 55 -5.69 -15.85 -13.77
N ARG A 56 -6.26 -15.00 -12.91
CA ARG A 56 -7.24 -13.98 -13.31
C ARG A 56 -6.62 -12.66 -13.74
N ARG A 57 -5.34 -12.43 -13.44
CA ARG A 57 -4.64 -11.16 -13.64
C ARG A 57 -5.30 -10.00 -12.90
N THR A 58 -5.77 -10.27 -11.68
CA THR A 58 -6.52 -9.29 -10.89
C THR A 58 -5.79 -9.03 -9.57
N LEU A 59 -5.58 -7.76 -9.26
CA LEU A 59 -5.13 -7.28 -7.96
C LEU A 59 -6.34 -6.84 -7.16
N ARG A 60 -6.63 -7.54 -6.05
CA ARG A 60 -7.47 -7.00 -4.97
C ARG A 60 -6.58 -6.22 -4.03
N TRP A 61 -6.98 -5.01 -3.64
CA TRP A 61 -6.15 -4.18 -2.79
C TRP A 61 -6.96 -3.26 -1.88
N ALA A 62 -6.31 -2.78 -0.82
CA ALA A 62 -6.84 -1.79 0.13
C ALA A 62 -5.68 -0.91 0.65
N ARG A 63 -6.02 0.28 1.16
CA ARG A 63 -5.06 1.21 1.77
C ARG A 63 -5.47 1.67 3.15
N ALA A 64 -4.50 1.90 4.02
CA ALA A 64 -4.65 2.57 5.31
C ALA A 64 -3.85 3.88 5.27
N GLY A 65 -4.53 5.03 5.11
CA GLY A 65 -3.87 6.35 5.11
C GLY A 65 -2.96 6.67 3.91
N HIS A 66 -2.40 5.65 3.24
CA HIS A 66 -1.40 5.78 2.19
C HIS A 66 -1.99 6.18 0.83
N LEU A 67 -1.27 6.94 0.02
CA LEU A 67 -1.69 7.23 -1.36
C LEU A 67 -1.84 5.96 -2.23
N PRO A 68 -2.71 5.98 -3.26
CA PRO A 68 -2.91 4.82 -4.13
C PRO A 68 -1.61 4.40 -4.84
N PRO A 69 -1.38 3.09 -5.05
CA PRO A 69 -0.33 2.62 -5.95
C PRO A 69 -0.49 3.19 -7.36
N VAL A 70 0.60 3.22 -8.12
CA VAL A 70 0.58 3.67 -9.51
C VAL A 70 0.65 2.47 -10.45
N LEU A 71 -0.28 2.41 -11.40
CA LEU A 71 -0.25 1.48 -12.52
C LEU A 71 0.49 2.11 -13.69
N VAL A 72 1.53 1.44 -14.16
CA VAL A 72 2.30 1.84 -15.34
C VAL A 72 1.94 0.89 -16.47
N ARG A 73 1.40 1.44 -17.57
CA ARG A 73 0.97 0.71 -18.75
C ARG A 73 1.47 1.41 -20.01
N GLY A 74 2.41 0.76 -20.72
CA GLY A 74 3.06 1.37 -21.87
C GLY A 74 3.74 2.70 -21.50
N PRO A 75 3.43 3.82 -22.18
CA PRO A 75 3.98 5.14 -21.82
C PRO A 75 3.20 5.85 -20.70
N GLY A 76 2.08 5.28 -20.23
CA GLY A 76 1.21 5.89 -19.24
C GLY A 76 1.52 5.43 -17.81
N ALA A 77 1.34 6.32 -16.85
CA ALA A 77 1.37 6.02 -15.42
C ALA A 77 0.20 6.74 -14.75
N GLU A 78 -0.66 5.99 -14.07
CA GLU A 78 -1.84 6.53 -13.39
C GLU A 78 -2.00 5.93 -11.99
N PRO A 79 -2.38 6.73 -10.97
CA PRO A 79 -2.72 6.19 -9.67
C PRO A 79 -3.99 5.32 -9.78
N LEU A 80 -4.02 4.21 -9.05
CA LEU A 80 -5.24 3.43 -8.87
C LEU A 80 -6.34 4.30 -8.20
N PRO A 81 -7.63 3.95 -8.37
CA PRO A 81 -8.72 4.69 -7.75
C PRO A 81 -8.54 4.86 -6.24
N LEU A 82 -8.77 6.05 -5.73
CA LEU A 82 -8.66 6.31 -4.29
C LEU A 82 -9.81 5.59 -3.55
N VAL A 83 -9.47 4.54 -2.80
CA VAL A 83 -10.39 3.84 -1.89
C VAL A 83 -10.31 4.38 -0.47
N ARG A 84 -11.39 4.27 0.31
CA ARG A 84 -11.44 4.74 1.69
C ARG A 84 -10.57 3.87 2.61
N GLY A 85 -9.86 4.53 3.51
CA GLY A 85 -9.15 3.87 4.60
C GLY A 85 -8.29 4.84 5.42
N MET A 86 -8.52 4.82 6.74
CA MET A 86 -7.83 5.66 7.71
C MET A 86 -6.45 5.09 8.05
N LEU A 87 -5.56 5.91 8.64
CA LEU A 87 -4.30 5.43 9.19
C LEU A 87 -4.53 4.27 10.17
N LEU A 88 -3.64 3.28 10.16
CA LEU A 88 -3.62 2.22 11.16
C LEU A 88 -3.44 2.83 12.55
N GLY A 89 -4.07 2.24 13.57
CA GLY A 89 -3.98 2.64 14.98
C GLY A 89 -4.83 3.85 15.36
N ALA A 90 -5.32 4.64 14.40
CA ALA A 90 -6.05 5.88 14.67
C ALA A 90 -7.42 5.64 15.33
N VAL A 91 -8.19 4.68 14.81
CA VAL A 91 -9.50 4.27 15.34
C VAL A 91 -9.60 2.75 15.25
N ALA A 92 -9.85 2.07 16.38
CA ALA A 92 -9.84 0.61 16.46
C ALA A 92 -10.82 -0.06 15.48
N GLU A 93 -12.03 0.47 15.36
CA GLU A 93 -13.12 -0.08 14.53
C GLU A 93 -13.13 0.51 13.12
N THR A 94 -11.97 0.59 12.47
CA THR A 94 -11.86 1.06 11.08
C THR A 94 -12.11 -0.10 10.10
N ALA A 95 -13.07 0.10 9.20
CA ALA A 95 -13.23 -0.73 8.00
C ALA A 95 -12.37 -0.16 6.85
N TYR A 96 -11.76 -1.06 6.08
CA TYR A 96 -10.93 -0.71 4.92
C TYR A 96 -11.63 -1.15 3.64
N GLU A 97 -11.84 -0.21 2.74
CA GLU A 97 -12.47 -0.48 1.45
C GLU A 97 -11.50 -1.21 0.53
N GLU A 98 -12.02 -2.21 -0.18
CA GLU A 98 -11.29 -2.95 -1.19
C GLU A 98 -11.67 -2.46 -2.58
N ALA A 99 -10.68 -2.43 -3.48
CA ALA A 99 -10.91 -2.30 -4.92
C ALA A 99 -10.16 -3.39 -5.68
N GLU A 100 -10.54 -3.54 -6.93
CA GLU A 100 -9.88 -4.43 -7.88
C GLU A 100 -9.23 -3.63 -9.01
N ALA A 101 -8.12 -4.14 -9.51
CA ALA A 101 -7.45 -3.63 -10.70
C ALA A 101 -6.99 -4.81 -11.57
N GLU A 102 -7.24 -4.73 -12.88
CA GLU A 102 -6.73 -5.71 -13.85
C GLU A 102 -5.31 -5.34 -14.28
N LEU A 103 -4.38 -6.31 -14.17
CA LEU A 103 -2.97 -6.15 -14.52
C LEU A 103 -2.65 -6.99 -15.76
N ALA A 104 -2.44 -6.33 -16.89
CA ALA A 104 -2.04 -6.99 -18.13
C ALA A 104 -0.57 -7.42 -18.10
N ALA A 105 -0.18 -8.27 -19.05
CA ALA A 105 1.22 -8.62 -19.24
C ALA A 105 2.05 -7.36 -19.55
N GLY A 106 3.14 -7.14 -18.82
CA GLY A 106 4.01 -5.97 -19.01
C GLY A 106 3.57 -4.72 -18.28
N ASP A 107 2.46 -4.76 -17.54
CA ASP A 107 2.12 -3.70 -16.59
C ASP A 107 3.06 -3.76 -15.38
N THR A 108 3.43 -2.59 -14.87
CA THR A 108 4.17 -2.46 -13.61
C THR A 108 3.29 -1.77 -12.58
N LEU A 109 3.08 -2.41 -11.42
CA LEU A 109 2.47 -1.78 -10.26
C LEU A 109 3.56 -1.19 -9.36
N LEU A 110 3.61 0.12 -9.27
CA LEU A 110 4.54 0.83 -8.40
C LEU A 110 3.90 1.06 -7.02
N MET A 111 4.43 0.34 -6.04
CA MET A 111 4.20 0.61 -4.62
C MET A 111 5.35 1.44 -4.08
N TYR A 112 5.04 2.48 -3.33
CA TYR A 112 6.01 3.36 -2.73
C TYR A 112 5.67 3.56 -1.25
N THR A 113 6.58 4.20 -0.53
CA THR A 113 6.35 4.64 0.86
C THR A 113 6.42 6.14 0.90
N ASP A 114 5.73 6.76 1.85
CA ASP A 114 5.66 8.22 1.99
C ASP A 114 7.05 8.86 2.08
N GLY A 115 8.05 8.17 2.63
CA GLY A 115 9.45 8.63 2.66
C GLY A 115 10.11 8.84 1.28
N LEU A 116 9.50 8.34 0.20
CA LEU A 116 9.92 8.61 -1.19
C LEU A 116 9.38 9.95 -1.71
N ILE A 117 8.24 10.40 -1.18
CA ILE A 117 7.46 11.55 -1.70
C ILE A 117 7.56 12.75 -0.73
N GLU A 118 7.67 12.50 0.57
CA GLU A 118 7.83 13.50 1.62
C GLU A 118 9.24 14.10 1.58
N ARG A 119 9.41 15.16 0.79
CA ARG A 119 10.46 16.14 1.02
C ARG A 119 9.84 17.29 1.79
N ARG A 120 10.50 17.75 2.87
CA ARG A 120 10.00 18.85 3.74
C ARG A 120 9.64 20.13 2.98
N ASP A 121 10.14 20.27 1.75
CA ASP A 121 10.07 21.49 0.95
C ASP A 121 9.16 21.35 -0.29
N ARG A 122 8.43 20.24 -0.46
CA ARG A 122 7.57 20.01 -1.63
C ARG A 122 6.21 19.37 -1.31
N PRO A 123 5.12 19.83 -1.95
CA PRO A 123 3.81 19.19 -1.87
C PRO A 123 3.86 17.72 -2.33
N VAL A 124 3.05 16.89 -1.69
CA VAL A 124 2.95 15.45 -1.97
C VAL A 124 2.46 15.20 -3.41
N GLU A 125 1.56 16.04 -3.90
CA GLU A 125 1.02 16.01 -5.27
C GLU A 125 2.09 16.28 -6.32
N GLU A 126 3.01 17.22 -6.06
CA GLU A 126 4.13 17.53 -6.97
C GLU A 126 5.15 16.39 -7.00
N ALA A 127 5.45 15.81 -5.85
CA ALA A 127 6.36 14.68 -5.77
C ALA A 127 5.75 13.40 -6.39
N LEU A 128 4.42 13.20 -6.29
CA LEU A 128 3.71 12.17 -7.03
C LEU A 128 3.75 12.43 -8.54
N ALA A 129 3.48 13.66 -8.99
CA ALA A 129 3.58 14.02 -10.41
C ALA A 129 5.00 13.80 -10.97
N GLN A 130 6.02 14.12 -10.16
CA GLN A 130 7.41 13.84 -10.50
C GLN A 130 7.68 12.33 -10.59
N LEU A 131 7.16 11.52 -9.66
CA LEU A 131 7.23 10.06 -9.74
C LEU A 131 6.59 9.55 -11.04
N LEU A 132 5.36 9.98 -11.34
CA LEU A 132 4.63 9.58 -12.55
C LEU A 132 5.38 9.93 -13.84
N SER A 133 6.06 11.08 -13.89
CA SER A 133 6.82 11.50 -15.07
C SER A 133 8.18 10.81 -15.25
N THR A 134 8.70 10.17 -14.20
CA THR A 134 10.02 9.51 -14.23
C THR A 134 9.93 8.00 -14.43
N VAL A 135 8.82 7.39 -14.00
CA VAL A 135 8.62 5.95 -14.07
C VAL A 135 8.49 5.51 -15.53
N ARG A 136 9.27 4.50 -15.88
CA ARG A 136 9.23 3.83 -17.18
C ARG A 136 8.90 2.36 -16.98
N PRO A 137 8.28 1.70 -17.96
CA PRO A 137 8.11 0.26 -17.90
C PRO A 137 9.47 -0.41 -17.70
N THR A 138 9.54 -1.30 -16.71
CA THR A 138 10.73 -2.10 -16.44
C THR A 138 10.86 -3.15 -17.55
N PRO A 139 12.05 -3.36 -18.14
CA PRO A 139 12.26 -4.48 -19.05
C PRO A 139 11.91 -5.79 -18.35
N ASN A 140 11.27 -6.72 -19.07
CA ASN A 140 10.96 -8.07 -18.61
C ASN A 140 12.23 -8.93 -18.50
N THR A 141 13.20 -8.56 -17.65
CA THR A 141 14.33 -9.42 -17.28
C THR A 141 14.96 -8.95 -15.96
N LEU A 142 14.95 -9.84 -14.97
CA LEU A 142 16.03 -9.95 -13.98
C LEU A 142 16.93 -11.09 -14.47
N ASP A 143 17.55 -10.91 -15.64
CA ASP A 143 18.68 -11.72 -16.11
C ASP A 143 19.91 -10.82 -16.16
#